data_AF-A0A812R9U1-F1
#
_entry.id   AF-A0A812R9U1-F1
#
_cell.length_a   1.000
_cell.length_b   1.000
_cell.length_c   1.000
_cell.angle_alpha   90.00
_cell.angle_beta   90.00
_cell.angle_gamma   90.00
#
_symmetry.space_group_name_H-M   'P 1'
#
loop_
_entity.id
_entity.type
_entity.pdbx_description
1 polymer ?
#
loop_
_entity_poly.entity_id
_entity_poly.type
_entity_poly.pdbx_seq_one_letter_code
_entity_poly.pdbx_strand_id
1 'polypeptide(L)'
;DTTEKKDVPEAQTLAQVAALRNALGLGKRRDTEKETRQDSVEDVTAASVKLPASMRDIQTFSEFLRLSPAIQEASMKMSAEELTALCETAARLKFFDGELFEAVFVHIRCRIRWGQFDLHQVTAVAQHLVDLNAIDQDVFRDVTQWLLPRVGSMSKAMRLQWLKLMAAIGQKTDRSEEDEDFEDKLRTHPLPGGID
;
A
#
# COMPACT_ATOMS: atom_id res chain seq x y z
N ASP A 1 43.65 32.04 -20.43
CA ASP A 1 43.46 30.59 -20.40
C ASP A 1 42.10 30.22 -20.91
N THR A 2 42.11 29.25 -21.80
CA THR A 2 41.10 28.97 -22.83
C THR A 2 40.09 27.94 -22.32
N THR A 3 38.81 28.29 -22.29
CA THR A 3 37.70 27.36 -22.03
C THR A 3 37.36 26.59 -23.30
N GLU A 4 37.66 25.29 -23.31
CA GLU A 4 37.32 24.35 -24.38
C GLU A 4 35.97 23.68 -24.07
N LYS A 5 34.90 24.16 -24.72
CA LYS A 5 33.57 23.51 -24.70
C LYS A 5 33.58 22.37 -25.72
N LYS A 6 33.46 21.12 -25.23
CA LYS A 6 33.18 19.95 -26.05
C LYS A 6 31.67 19.83 -26.25
N ASP A 7 31.20 20.31 -27.39
CA ASP A 7 29.87 19.98 -27.91
C ASP A 7 29.86 18.52 -28.36
N VAL A 8 29.05 17.69 -27.68
CA VAL A 8 28.79 16.30 -28.08
C VAL A 8 27.50 16.29 -28.91
N PRO A 9 27.51 15.73 -30.14
CA PRO A 9 26.36 15.80 -31.04
C PRO A 9 25.26 14.83 -30.61
N GLU A 10 24.21 15.38 -30.00
CA GLU A 10 23.00 14.72 -29.48
C GLU A 10 22.19 13.95 -30.56
N ALA A 11 22.48 14.18 -31.85
CA ALA A 11 21.78 13.52 -32.96
C ALA A 11 22.23 12.07 -33.23
N GLN A 12 23.42 11.65 -32.80
CA GLN A 12 23.92 10.29 -33.07
C GLN A 12 23.36 9.22 -32.11
N THR A 13 22.85 9.61 -30.94
CA THR A 13 22.34 8.66 -29.93
C THR A 13 20.95 8.16 -30.24
N LEU A 14 20.07 9.00 -30.80
CA LEU A 14 18.69 8.61 -31.13
C LEU A 14 18.61 7.56 -32.26
N ALA A 15 19.48 7.64 -33.27
CA ALA A 15 19.51 6.66 -34.35
C ALA A 15 20.03 5.29 -33.86
N GLN A 16 20.99 5.27 -32.94
CA GLN A 16 21.55 4.04 -32.38
C GLN A 16 20.54 3.30 -31.47
N VAL A 17 19.73 4.05 -30.70
CA VAL A 17 18.68 3.46 -29.85
C VAL A 17 17.55 2.84 -30.68
N ALA A 18 17.16 3.48 -31.80
CA ALA A 18 16.16 2.92 -32.71
C ALA A 18 16.64 1.62 -33.40
N ALA A 19 17.91 1.54 -33.78
CA ALA A 19 18.50 0.34 -34.37
C ALA A 19 18.56 -0.83 -33.37
N LEU A 20 18.88 -0.57 -32.10
CA LEU A 20 18.92 -1.60 -31.06
C LEU A 20 17.55 -2.24 -30.80
N ARG A 21 16.48 -1.44 -30.84
CA ARG A 21 15.10 -1.93 -30.63
C ARG A 21 14.64 -2.91 -31.71
N ASN A 22 15.08 -2.73 -32.95
CA ASN A 22 14.79 -3.64 -34.05
C ASN A 22 15.63 -4.93 -33.97
N ALA A 23 16.90 -4.84 -33.57
CA ALA A 23 17.78 -6.00 -33.42
C ALA A 23 17.33 -6.95 -32.30
N LEU A 24 16.70 -6.41 -31.25
CA LEU A 24 16.24 -7.19 -30.09
C LEU A 24 14.88 -7.90 -30.30
N GLY A 25 14.27 -7.82 -31.48
CA GLY A 25 13.06 -8.60 -31.79
C GLY A 25 11.83 -8.28 -30.91
N LEU A 26 11.80 -7.10 -30.28
CA LEU A 26 10.68 -6.64 -29.45
C LEU A 26 9.51 -6.08 -30.28
N GLY A 27 9.55 -6.26 -31.59
CA GLY A 27 8.44 -5.96 -32.49
C GLY A 27 7.61 -7.21 -32.75
N LYS A 28 6.31 -7.12 -32.44
CA LYS A 28 5.23 -7.91 -33.08
C LYS A 28 5.13 -9.39 -32.66
N ARG A 29 4.41 -9.65 -31.56
CA ARG A 29 3.65 -10.91 -31.37
C ARG A 29 2.18 -10.57 -31.63
N ARG A 30 1.70 -10.83 -32.85
CA ARG A 30 0.92 -12.01 -33.28
C ARG A 30 -0.54 -11.93 -32.83
N ASP A 31 -1.33 -11.32 -33.71
CA ASP A 31 -2.75 -11.61 -33.86
C ASP A 31 -2.91 -13.11 -34.08
N THR A 32 -3.63 -13.77 -33.18
CA THR A 32 -4.08 -15.15 -33.36
C THR A 32 -5.60 -15.12 -33.29
N GLU A 33 -6.21 -15.04 -34.47
CA GLU A 33 -7.65 -15.22 -34.66
C GLU A 33 -8.03 -16.72 -34.54
N LYS A 34 -9.21 -16.92 -33.96
CA LYS A 34 -10.16 -18.04 -34.15
C LYS A 34 -9.76 -19.45 -33.70
N GLU A 35 -10.42 -19.89 -32.63
CA GLU A 35 -11.36 -21.02 -32.77
C GLU A 35 -12.46 -20.94 -31.69
N THR A 36 -13.66 -20.56 -32.15
CA THR A 36 -14.88 -20.45 -31.35
C THR A 36 -15.43 -21.85 -31.11
N ARG A 37 -15.10 -22.46 -29.96
CA ARG A 37 -15.89 -23.57 -29.40
C ARG A 37 -16.91 -22.98 -28.43
N GLN A 38 -18.11 -22.84 -28.96
CA GLN A 38 -19.33 -22.46 -28.24
C GLN A 38 -19.82 -23.69 -27.48
N ASP A 39 -19.14 -24.02 -26.38
CA ASP A 39 -19.71 -24.88 -25.35
C ASP A 39 -20.48 -23.95 -24.40
N SER A 40 -21.79 -24.11 -24.40
CA SER A 40 -22.73 -23.40 -23.54
C SER A 40 -22.51 -23.84 -22.10
N VAL A 41 -21.45 -23.33 -21.47
CA VAL A 41 -21.32 -23.32 -20.02
C VAL A 41 -22.45 -22.43 -19.55
N GLU A 42 -23.43 -23.03 -18.90
CA GLU A 42 -24.47 -22.32 -18.17
C GLU A 42 -23.80 -21.21 -17.39
N ASP A 43 -24.07 -19.99 -17.83
CA ASP A 43 -23.79 -18.75 -17.14
C ASP A 43 -24.55 -18.82 -15.82
N VAL A 44 -23.95 -19.51 -14.85
CA VAL A 44 -24.21 -19.31 -13.44
C VAL A 44 -23.72 -17.91 -13.19
N THR A 45 -24.55 -16.96 -13.62
CA THR A 45 -24.42 -15.54 -13.42
C THR A 45 -24.02 -15.37 -11.97
N ALA A 46 -22.74 -15.09 -11.75
CA ALA A 46 -22.22 -14.75 -10.46
C ALA A 46 -22.98 -13.47 -10.10
N ALA A 47 -24.09 -13.65 -9.38
CA ALA A 47 -24.98 -12.57 -8.98
C ALA A 47 -24.07 -11.49 -8.42
N SER A 48 -24.00 -10.35 -9.11
CA SER A 48 -23.00 -9.32 -8.85
C SER A 48 -23.11 -8.94 -7.38
N VAL A 49 -22.18 -9.44 -6.55
CA VAL A 49 -22.32 -9.34 -5.10
C VAL A 49 -22.19 -7.85 -4.78
N LYS A 50 -23.29 -7.24 -4.35
CA LYS A 50 -23.32 -5.81 -4.07
C LYS A 50 -22.56 -5.56 -2.78
N LEU A 51 -21.53 -4.73 -2.87
CA LEU A 51 -20.80 -4.28 -1.68
C LEU A 51 -21.71 -3.44 -0.76
N PRO A 52 -21.54 -3.54 0.56
CA PRO A 52 -22.23 -2.69 1.50
C PRO A 52 -21.83 -1.23 1.31
N ALA A 53 -22.62 -0.31 1.87
CA ALA A 53 -22.35 1.12 1.78
C ALA A 53 -21.06 1.51 2.53
N SER A 54 -20.77 0.82 3.64
CA SER A 54 -19.51 0.91 4.36
C SER A 54 -18.97 -0.48 4.69
N MET A 55 -17.64 -0.64 4.68
CA MET A 55 -17.01 -1.90 5.11
C MET A 55 -17.34 -2.27 6.57
N ARG A 56 -17.69 -1.29 7.42
CA ARG A 56 -18.08 -1.51 8.81
C ARG A 56 -19.39 -2.30 8.97
N ASP A 57 -20.24 -2.28 7.95
CA ASP A 57 -21.55 -2.94 7.99
C ASP A 57 -21.43 -4.48 7.95
N ILE A 58 -20.28 -5.02 7.55
CA ILE A 58 -20.02 -6.45 7.46
C ILE A 58 -19.86 -7.02 8.86
N GLN A 59 -20.89 -7.70 9.40
CA GLN A 59 -20.86 -8.12 10.81
C GLN A 59 -20.25 -9.51 11.01
N THR A 60 -20.25 -10.36 9.97
CA THR A 60 -19.90 -11.77 10.10
C THR A 60 -18.73 -12.16 9.21
N PHE A 61 -17.97 -13.16 9.68
CA PHE A 61 -16.86 -13.75 8.93
C PHE A 61 -17.30 -14.34 7.58
N SER A 62 -18.43 -15.07 7.57
CA SER A 62 -18.96 -15.69 6.34
C SER A 62 -19.40 -14.68 5.30
N GLU A 63 -19.93 -13.53 5.73
CA GLU A 63 -20.27 -12.42 4.84
C GLU A 63 -19.00 -11.80 4.24
N PHE A 64 -17.99 -11.53 5.06
CA PHE A 64 -16.70 -11.01 4.59
C PHE A 64 -16.07 -11.93 3.55
N LEU A 65 -16.03 -13.24 3.81
CA LEU A 65 -15.50 -14.25 2.89
C LEU A 65 -16.19 -14.24 1.51
N ARG A 66 -17.51 -14.09 1.49
CA ARG A 66 -18.27 -14.03 0.23
C ARG A 66 -18.03 -12.73 -0.53
N LEU A 67 -17.71 -11.65 0.20
CA LEU A 67 -17.43 -10.33 -0.36
C LEU A 67 -15.97 -10.18 -0.77
N SER A 68 -15.03 -11.02 -0.30
CA SER A 68 -13.59 -10.87 -0.57
C SER A 68 -13.24 -10.59 -2.04
N PRO A 69 -13.77 -11.33 -3.05
CA PRO A 69 -13.45 -11.03 -4.45
C PRO A 69 -13.95 -9.64 -4.88
N ALA A 70 -15.16 -9.27 -4.47
CA ALA A 70 -15.72 -7.95 -4.78
C ALA A 70 -14.96 -6.82 -4.05
N ILE A 71 -14.50 -7.06 -2.82
CA ILE A 71 -13.67 -6.12 -2.05
C ILE A 71 -12.32 -5.93 -2.75
N GLN A 72 -11.70 -7.00 -3.23
CA GLN A 72 -10.43 -6.94 -3.94
C GLN A 72 -10.53 -6.11 -5.23
N GLU A 73 -11.60 -6.26 -6.00
CA GLU A 73 -11.83 -5.41 -7.19
C GLU A 73 -12.11 -3.95 -6.82
N ALA A 74 -12.84 -3.72 -5.72
CA ALA A 74 -13.21 -2.39 -5.29
C ALA A 74 -12.10 -1.66 -4.53
N SER A 75 -11.11 -2.36 -3.96
CA SER A 75 -10.05 -1.76 -3.13
C SER A 75 -9.26 -0.67 -3.86
N MET A 76 -9.13 -0.78 -5.19
CA MET A 76 -8.51 0.25 -6.02
C MET A 76 -9.25 1.60 -5.93
N LYS A 77 -10.58 1.56 -5.83
CA LYS A 77 -11.46 2.74 -5.83
C LYS A 77 -11.79 3.23 -4.41
N MET A 78 -11.59 2.40 -3.38
CA MET A 78 -11.88 2.75 -1.98
C MET A 78 -11.06 3.94 -1.49
N SER A 79 -11.68 4.86 -0.76
CA SER A 79 -11.01 5.97 -0.10
C SER A 79 -10.08 5.48 1.03
N ALA A 80 -9.23 6.37 1.56
CA ALA A 80 -8.43 6.06 2.75
C ALA A 80 -9.29 5.66 3.97
N GLU A 81 -10.47 6.29 4.10
CA GLU A 81 -11.43 5.96 5.14
C GLU A 81 -12.00 4.54 4.98
N GLU A 82 -12.43 4.17 3.76
CA GLU A 82 -12.95 2.83 3.48
C GLU A 82 -11.86 1.75 3.61
N LEU A 83 -10.62 2.04 3.22
CA LEU A 83 -9.49 1.11 3.45
C LEU A 83 -9.18 0.96 4.94
N THR A 84 -9.29 2.03 5.72
CA THR A 84 -9.14 1.96 7.18
C THR A 84 -10.26 1.11 7.79
N ALA A 85 -11.50 1.33 7.36
CA ALA A 85 -12.67 0.54 7.78
C ALA A 85 -12.56 -0.94 7.37
N LEU A 86 -11.96 -1.22 6.22
CA LEU A 86 -11.66 -2.58 5.77
C LEU A 86 -10.68 -3.28 6.72
N CYS A 87 -9.55 -2.62 7.05
CA CYS A 87 -8.58 -3.15 8.01
C CYS A 87 -9.18 -3.35 9.40
N GLU A 88 -9.98 -2.38 9.88
CA GLU A 88 -10.72 -2.45 11.15
C GLU A 88 -11.65 -3.68 11.17
N THR A 89 -12.43 -3.86 10.11
CA THR A 89 -13.40 -4.96 9.97
C THR A 89 -12.70 -6.31 9.92
N ALA A 90 -11.62 -6.42 9.14
CA ALA A 90 -10.83 -7.64 9.05
C ALA A 90 -10.18 -8.00 10.41
N ALA A 91 -9.62 -7.02 11.12
CA ALA A 91 -9.04 -7.21 12.44
C ALA A 91 -10.10 -7.64 13.49
N ARG A 92 -11.30 -7.05 13.43
CA ARG A 92 -12.44 -7.43 14.29
C ARG A 92 -12.91 -8.86 14.02
N LEU A 93 -13.00 -9.25 12.75
CA LEU A 93 -13.41 -10.59 12.33
C LEU A 93 -12.28 -11.62 12.41
N LYS A 94 -11.05 -11.20 12.73
CA LYS A 94 -9.83 -12.02 12.71
C LYS A 94 -9.66 -12.78 11.39
N PHE A 95 -9.99 -12.10 10.29
CA PHE A 95 -9.93 -12.65 8.95
C PHE A 95 -8.74 -12.07 8.18
N PHE A 96 -7.86 -12.95 7.69
CA PHE A 96 -6.77 -12.58 6.81
C PHE A 96 -6.78 -13.49 5.60
N ASP A 97 -6.78 -12.86 4.42
CA ASP A 97 -6.66 -13.51 3.12
C ASP A 97 -5.47 -12.88 2.40
N GLY A 98 -4.48 -13.71 2.06
CA GLY A 98 -3.21 -13.22 1.52
C GLY A 98 -3.37 -12.49 0.19
N GLU A 99 -4.20 -13.01 -0.72
CA GLU A 99 -4.40 -12.43 -2.05
C GLU A 99 -5.16 -11.10 -1.99
N LEU A 100 -6.17 -11.03 -1.12
CA LEU A 100 -6.88 -9.79 -0.85
C LEU A 100 -5.95 -8.73 -0.24
N PHE A 101 -5.21 -9.10 0.81
CA PHE A 101 -4.38 -8.13 1.52
C PHE A 101 -3.16 -7.70 0.72
N GLU A 102 -2.61 -8.54 -0.17
CA GLU A 102 -1.56 -8.14 -1.11
C GLU A 102 -2.03 -6.97 -2.00
N ALA A 103 -3.24 -7.06 -2.56
CA ALA A 103 -3.82 -5.98 -3.34
C ALA A 103 -4.11 -4.73 -2.49
N VAL A 104 -4.67 -4.93 -1.29
CA VAL A 104 -4.98 -3.83 -0.35
C VAL A 104 -3.72 -3.10 0.10
N PHE A 105 -2.61 -3.81 0.36
CA PHE A 105 -1.33 -3.21 0.76
C PHE A 105 -0.76 -2.29 -0.31
N VAL A 106 -0.82 -2.70 -1.58
CA VAL A 106 -0.39 -1.84 -2.71
C VAL A 106 -1.17 -0.52 -2.71
N HIS A 107 -2.48 -0.57 -2.47
CA HIS A 107 -3.32 0.62 -2.45
C HIS A 107 -3.09 1.49 -1.21
N ILE A 108 -2.92 0.90 -0.03
CA ILE A 108 -2.57 1.61 1.20
C ILE A 108 -1.25 2.38 1.02
N ARG A 109 -0.20 1.72 0.54
CA ARG A 109 1.10 2.34 0.27
C ARG A 109 1.01 3.52 -0.69
N CYS A 110 0.33 3.32 -1.81
CA CYS A 110 0.14 4.35 -2.82
C CYS A 110 -0.53 5.60 -2.23
N ARG A 111 -1.59 5.41 -1.43
CA ARG A 111 -2.35 6.51 -0.83
C ARG A 111 -1.60 7.21 0.31
N ILE A 112 -0.80 6.48 1.10
CA ILE A 112 0.09 7.08 2.11
C ILE A 112 1.12 7.98 1.42
N ARG A 113 1.79 7.49 0.37
CA ARG A 113 2.77 8.27 -0.40
C ARG A 113 2.16 9.52 -1.02
N TRP A 114 0.89 9.46 -1.43
CA TRP A 114 0.15 10.61 -1.94
C TRP A 114 -0.46 11.51 -0.84
N GLY A 115 -0.25 11.20 0.44
CA GLY A 115 -0.76 12.00 1.55
C GLY A 115 -2.29 12.01 1.65
N GLN A 116 -2.95 10.97 1.14
CA GLN A 116 -4.41 10.83 1.19
C GLN A 116 -4.90 10.25 2.54
N PHE A 117 -3.98 9.75 3.34
CA PHE A 117 -4.25 9.33 4.71
C PHE A 117 -3.95 10.48 5.67
N ASP A 118 -4.83 10.68 6.65
CA ASP A 118 -4.51 11.48 7.82
C ASP A 118 -3.73 10.65 8.87
N LEU A 119 -3.16 11.36 9.84
CA LEU A 119 -2.32 10.78 10.89
C LEU A 119 -3.07 9.74 11.76
N HIS A 120 -4.37 9.94 12.00
CA HIS A 120 -5.20 9.01 12.76
C HIS A 120 -5.51 7.76 11.96
N GLN A 121 -5.82 7.89 10.67
CA GLN A 121 -6.07 6.79 9.75
C GLN A 121 -4.83 5.92 9.58
N VAL A 122 -3.65 6.51 9.37
CA VAL A 122 -2.39 5.74 9.28
C VAL A 122 -2.14 4.94 10.56
N THR A 123 -2.35 5.58 11.71
CA THR A 123 -2.17 4.93 13.03
C THR A 123 -3.19 3.80 13.24
N ALA A 124 -4.45 3.99 12.84
CA ALA A 124 -5.49 2.98 12.93
C ALA A 124 -5.18 1.78 12.01
N VAL A 125 -4.82 2.02 10.75
CA VAL A 125 -4.40 0.96 9.82
C VAL A 125 -3.26 0.15 10.40
N ALA A 126 -2.19 0.81 10.85
CA ALA A 126 -1.04 0.13 11.46
C ALA A 126 -1.43 -0.74 12.66
N GLN A 127 -2.28 -0.22 13.55
CA GLN A 127 -2.79 -0.97 14.70
C GLN A 127 -3.60 -2.19 14.26
N HIS A 128 -4.54 -2.03 13.32
CA HIS A 128 -5.38 -3.13 12.84
C HIS A 128 -4.58 -4.22 12.13
N LEU A 129 -3.55 -3.85 11.36
CA LEU A 129 -2.64 -4.82 10.73
C LEU A 129 -1.83 -5.60 11.77
N VAL A 130 -1.35 -4.95 12.83
CA VAL A 130 -0.68 -5.63 13.95
C VAL A 130 -1.64 -6.58 14.68
N ASP A 131 -2.86 -6.12 14.96
CA ASP A 131 -3.90 -6.91 15.65
C ASP A 131 -4.37 -8.13 14.84
N LEU A 132 -4.30 -8.02 13.50
CA LEU A 132 -4.61 -9.08 12.56
C LEU A 132 -3.42 -10.01 12.29
N ASN A 133 -2.22 -9.68 12.78
CA ASN A 133 -0.97 -10.36 12.44
C ASN A 133 -0.65 -10.31 10.93
N ALA A 134 -1.10 -9.26 10.25
CA ALA A 134 -0.93 -9.04 8.81
C ALA A 134 0.16 -7.99 8.56
N ILE A 135 1.40 -8.31 8.96
CA ILE A 135 2.52 -7.36 8.91
C ILE A 135 3.21 -7.43 7.55
N ASP A 136 3.11 -6.35 6.78
CA ASP A 136 3.86 -6.15 5.53
C ASP A 136 4.97 -5.11 5.74
N GLN A 137 6.24 -5.53 5.61
CA GLN A 137 7.41 -4.69 5.88
C GLN A 137 7.42 -3.43 4.99
N ASP A 138 6.92 -3.57 3.77
CA ASP A 138 6.89 -2.54 2.75
C ASP A 138 5.87 -1.43 3.05
N VAL A 139 4.70 -1.80 3.58
CA VAL A 139 3.71 -0.87 4.14
C VAL A 139 4.29 -0.12 5.32
N PHE A 140 4.88 -0.83 6.30
CA PHE A 140 5.39 -0.19 7.50
C PHE A 140 6.56 0.77 7.21
N ARG A 141 7.46 0.41 6.30
CA ARG A 141 8.54 1.31 5.85
C ARG A 141 7.98 2.60 5.23
N ASP A 142 6.98 2.50 4.35
CA ASP A 142 6.38 3.68 3.74
C ASP A 142 5.66 4.55 4.79
N VAL A 143 5.07 3.92 5.80
CA VAL A 143 4.43 4.61 6.93
C VAL A 143 5.46 5.34 7.79
N THR A 144 6.55 4.68 8.21
CA THR A 144 7.58 5.30 9.05
C THR A 144 8.24 6.46 8.34
N GLN A 145 8.56 6.33 7.05
CA GLN A 145 9.08 7.41 6.22
C GLN A 145 8.10 8.59 6.10
N TRP A 146 6.80 8.31 5.95
CA TRP A 146 5.78 9.37 5.89
C TRP A 146 5.58 10.07 7.25
N LEU A 147 5.69 9.34 8.35
CA LEU A 147 5.51 9.85 9.71
C LEU A 147 6.74 10.61 10.23
N LEU A 148 7.94 10.25 9.81
CA LEU A 148 9.19 10.83 10.29
C LEU A 148 9.20 12.38 10.29
N PRO A 149 8.84 13.09 9.19
CA PRO A 149 8.78 14.55 9.20
C PRO A 149 7.60 15.12 10.02
N ARG A 150 6.64 14.28 10.44
CA ARG A 150 5.43 14.66 11.17
C ARG A 150 5.51 14.37 12.67
N VAL A 151 6.59 13.74 13.15
CA VAL A 151 6.75 13.40 14.58
C VAL A 151 6.54 14.61 15.50
N GLY A 152 6.97 15.80 15.07
CA GLY A 152 6.84 17.02 15.86
C GLY A 152 5.40 17.51 16.06
N SER A 153 4.47 17.13 15.19
CA SER A 153 3.03 17.45 15.37
C SER A 153 2.27 16.34 16.11
N MET A 154 2.91 15.22 16.43
CA MET A 154 2.26 14.11 17.12
C MET A 154 2.08 14.39 18.61
N SER A 155 0.88 14.08 19.13
CA SER A 155 0.62 14.08 20.56
C SER A 155 1.50 13.04 21.28
N LYS A 156 1.76 13.26 22.59
CA LYS A 156 2.50 12.30 23.42
C LYS A 156 1.86 10.91 23.38
N ALA A 157 0.53 10.84 23.48
CA ALA A 157 -0.21 9.58 23.46
C ALA A 157 0.02 8.81 22.15
N MET A 158 -0.02 9.51 21.02
CA MET A 158 0.19 8.90 19.71
C MET A 158 1.63 8.43 19.51
N ARG A 159 2.62 9.18 20.00
CA ARG A 159 4.03 8.72 19.97
C ARG A 159 4.25 7.47 20.81
N LEU A 160 3.66 7.41 22.01
CA LEU A 160 3.70 6.20 22.84
C LEU A 160 3.00 5.02 22.18
N GLN A 161 1.90 5.25 21.45
CA GLN A 161 1.23 4.21 20.67
C GLN A 161 2.15 3.68 19.56
N TRP A 162 2.81 4.57 18.81
CA TRP A 162 3.75 4.17 17.77
C TRP A 162 4.96 3.41 18.31
N LEU A 163 5.51 3.79 19.46
CA LEU A 163 6.58 3.01 20.11
C LEU A 163 6.13 1.57 20.44
N LYS A 164 4.89 1.39 20.90
CA LYS A 164 4.32 0.05 21.14
C LYS A 164 4.15 -0.73 19.83
N LEU A 165 3.70 -0.07 18.77
CA LEU A 165 3.56 -0.68 17.44
C LEU A 165 4.92 -1.13 16.89
N MET A 166 5.93 -0.25 16.94
CA MET A 166 7.30 -0.57 16.48
C MET A 166 7.89 -1.77 17.24
N ALA A 167 7.66 -1.86 18.55
CA ALA A 167 8.08 -3.01 19.34
C ALA A 167 7.36 -4.31 18.91
N ALA A 168 6.07 -4.25 18.59
CA ALA A 168 5.30 -5.41 18.13
C ALA A 168 5.69 -5.85 16.70
N ILE A 169 6.05 -4.90 15.83
CA ILE A 169 6.50 -5.15 14.46
C ILE A 169 7.92 -5.74 14.46
N GLY A 170 8.84 -5.14 15.22
CA GLY A 170 10.24 -5.58 15.30
C GLY A 170 10.43 -6.98 15.91
N GLN A 171 9.41 -7.56 16.54
CA GLN A 171 9.41 -8.97 16.94
C GLN A 171 9.21 -9.94 15.76
N LYS A 172 8.69 -9.44 14.62
CA LYS A 172 8.28 -10.26 13.47
C LYS A 172 9.05 -9.95 12.19
N THR A 173 9.68 -8.79 12.10
CA THR A 173 10.42 -8.34 10.91
C THR A 173 11.81 -7.83 11.30
N ASP A 174 12.76 -7.96 10.37
CA ASP A 174 14.07 -7.34 10.52
C ASP A 174 13.93 -5.82 10.58
N ARG A 175 14.61 -5.21 11.56
CA ARG A 175 14.58 -3.75 11.76
C ARG A 175 15.54 -3.08 10.80
N SER A 176 15.09 -2.03 10.12
CA SER A 176 15.94 -1.20 9.29
C SER A 176 16.53 -0.03 10.08
N GLU A 177 17.61 0.57 9.58
CA GLU A 177 18.18 1.81 10.16
C GLU A 177 17.13 2.94 10.21
N GLU A 178 16.26 3.02 9.19
CA GLU A 178 15.17 4.00 9.13
C GLU A 178 14.14 3.81 10.26
N ASP A 179 13.90 2.55 10.66
CA ASP A 179 12.99 2.23 11.77
C ASP A 179 13.59 2.63 13.12
N GLU A 180 14.91 2.52 13.27
CA GLU A 180 15.64 2.95 14.47
C GLU A 180 15.65 4.48 14.58
N ASP A 181 15.92 5.18 13.48
CA ASP A 181 15.86 6.64 13.39
C ASP A 181 14.46 7.16 13.73
N PHE A 182 13.41 6.53 13.21
CA PHE A 182 12.04 6.88 13.54
C PHE A 182 11.74 6.66 15.03
N GLU A 183 12.18 5.54 15.61
CA GLU A 183 11.99 5.23 17.02
C GLU A 183 12.73 6.22 17.93
N ASP A 184 13.97 6.58 17.60
CA ASP A 184 14.72 7.61 18.31
C ASP A 184 13.99 8.95 18.25
N LYS A 185 13.52 9.36 17.05
CA LYS A 185 12.77 10.60 16.88
C LYS A 185 11.51 10.65 17.74
N LEU A 186 10.77 9.54 17.84
CA LEU A 186 9.59 9.46 18.70
C LEU A 186 9.94 9.70 20.19
N ARG A 187 11.09 9.21 20.65
CA ARG A 187 11.58 9.34 22.03
C ARG A 187 12.13 10.74 22.33
N THR A 188 12.90 11.31 21.41
CA THR A 188 13.71 12.52 21.66
C THR A 188 12.96 13.81 21.35
N HIS A 189 11.93 13.79 20.52
CA HIS A 189 11.24 15.01 20.14
C HIS A 189 10.56 15.69 21.35
N PRO A 190 10.76 17.00 21.58
CA PRO A 190 10.10 17.72 22.67
C PRO A 190 8.57 17.58 22.58
N LEU A 191 7.91 17.58 23.74
CA LEU A 191 6.45 17.52 23.82
C LEU A 191 5.86 18.85 23.33
N PRO A 192 4.90 18.84 22.37
CA PRO A 192 4.21 20.06 21.99
C PRO A 192 3.47 20.61 23.21
N GLY A 193 3.79 21.85 23.62
CA GLY A 193 3.19 22.51 24.78
C GLY A 193 3.94 22.35 26.11
N GLY A 194 5.15 21.80 26.11
CA GLY A 194 6.07 21.94 27.25
C GLY A 194 6.62 23.37 27.28
N ILE A 195 5.83 24.30 27.82
CA ILE A 195 6.36 25.57 28.33
C ILE A 195 6.98 25.19 29.69
N ASP A 196 8.30 25.30 29.78
CA ASP A 196 9.04 25.24 31.06
C ASP A 196 8.59 26.37 32.01
#